data_AF-A0A7L1QS76-F1
#
_entry.id   AF-A0A7L1QS76-F1
#
_cell.length_a   1.000
_cell.length_b   1.000
_cell.length_c   1.000
_cell.angle_alpha   90.00
_cell.angle_beta   90.00
_cell.angle_gamma   90.00
#
_symmetry.space_group_name_H-M   'P 1'
#
loop_
_entity.id
_entity.type
_entity.pdbx_description
1 polymer ?
#
loop_
_entity_poly.entity_id
_entity_poly.type
_entity_poly.pdbx_seq_one_letter_code
_entity_poly.pdbx_strand_id
1 'polypeptide(L)'
;NGMIGNIYSMGLALQALETSSEFYAPRQWDRAQAFSVVHAHDYQQPMAMAQVLPALVGRSYLDAGAVCQVPSLPLSPPTAPITVQFSITNTLKNYFHYSTSVCVPRNSTLLQVMEVAAEEKPDIFGFKTKATSWGPFVTSIHGLAGNETQRTYWQFFSCWSPLQEGVGTYKPEDWEHVQAVFSTY
;
A
#
# COMPACT_ATOMS: atom_id res chain seq x y z
N ASN A 1 -2.86 -8.13 19.58
CA ASN A 1 -3.31 -8.68 18.28
C ASN A 1 -2.16 -9.37 17.53
N GLY A 2 -1.00 -9.63 18.14
CA GLY A 2 0.14 -10.27 17.48
C GLY A 2 0.91 -9.43 16.45
N MET A 3 0.47 -8.22 16.09
CA MET A 3 1.09 -7.41 15.04
C MET A 3 2.24 -6.52 15.57
N ILE A 4 3.31 -6.43 14.78
CA ILE A 4 4.44 -5.52 14.97
C ILE A 4 4.53 -4.64 13.72
N GLY A 5 4.14 -3.37 13.87
CA GLY A 5 3.89 -2.48 12.74
C GLY A 5 2.53 -2.76 12.09
N ASN A 6 2.53 -3.15 10.81
CA ASN A 6 1.35 -3.54 10.04
C ASN A 6 1.52 -4.93 9.39
N ILE A 7 0.50 -5.41 8.70
CA ILE A 7 0.50 -6.74 8.07
C ILE A 7 1.61 -6.93 7.02
N TYR A 8 2.08 -5.84 6.40
CA TYR A 8 3.12 -5.82 5.38
C TYR A 8 4.53 -5.76 5.98
N SER A 9 4.70 -5.28 7.22
CA SER A 9 5.99 -5.33 7.95
C SER A 9 6.18 -6.63 8.72
N MET A 10 5.12 -7.39 8.98
CA MET A 10 5.14 -8.59 9.82
C MET A 10 6.13 -9.67 9.34
N GLY A 11 6.23 -9.88 8.02
CA GLY A 11 7.16 -10.88 7.46
C GLY A 11 8.62 -10.61 7.82
N LEU A 12 9.02 -9.34 7.81
CA LEU A 12 10.37 -8.92 8.20
C LEU A 12 10.55 -8.95 9.73
N ALA A 13 9.52 -8.54 10.48
CA ALA A 13 9.55 -8.58 11.94
C ALA A 13 9.69 -10.00 12.49
N LEU A 14 9.00 -10.99 11.88
CA LEU A 14 9.12 -12.41 12.21
C LEU A 14 10.57 -12.90 12.02
N GLN A 15 11.16 -12.63 10.84
CA GLN A 15 12.55 -13.02 10.56
C GLN A 15 13.56 -12.38 11.52
N ALA A 16 13.39 -11.10 11.85
CA ALA A 16 14.27 -10.39 12.77
C ALA A 16 14.18 -10.96 14.20
N LEU A 17 12.98 -11.25 14.70
CA LEU A 17 12.80 -11.78 16.06
C LEU A 17 13.25 -13.24 16.18
N GLU A 18 13.04 -14.06 15.15
CA GLU A 18 13.53 -15.44 15.13
C GLU A 18 15.07 -15.52 15.16
N THR A 19 15.75 -14.52 14.59
CA THR A 19 17.22 -14.46 14.54
C THR A 19 17.85 -13.69 15.72
N SER A 20 17.05 -13.06 16.59
CA SER A 20 17.52 -12.23 17.71
C SER A 20 16.98 -12.69 19.07
N SER A 21 16.77 -14.01 19.23
CA SER A 21 16.16 -14.63 20.42
C SER A 21 16.83 -14.29 21.75
N GLU A 22 18.10 -13.90 21.70
CA GLU A 22 18.91 -13.54 22.87
C GLU A 22 18.58 -12.16 23.47
N PHE A 23 17.86 -11.27 22.75
CA PHE A 23 17.74 -9.85 23.12
C PHE A 23 16.38 -9.41 23.68
N TYR A 24 15.33 -10.25 23.68
CA TYR A 24 14.00 -9.82 24.14
C TYR A 24 13.53 -10.46 25.46
N ALA A 25 14.36 -11.24 26.14
CA ALA A 25 14.08 -11.63 27.53
C ALA A 25 14.07 -10.37 28.44
N PRO A 26 13.13 -10.25 29.40
CA PRO A 26 12.16 -11.25 29.86
C PRO A 26 10.77 -11.19 29.18
N ARG A 27 10.55 -10.31 28.19
CA ARG A 27 9.27 -10.23 27.48
C ARG A 27 9.15 -11.38 26.48
N GLN A 28 8.36 -12.38 26.81
CA GLN A 28 8.03 -13.46 25.88
C GLN A 28 7.18 -12.91 24.73
N TRP A 29 7.70 -13.01 23.52
CA TRP A 29 6.96 -12.75 22.29
C TRP A 29 6.18 -14.01 21.89
N ASP A 30 4.86 -13.86 21.72
CA ASP A 30 3.99 -14.95 21.28
C ASP A 30 4.09 -15.13 19.76
N ARG A 31 5.04 -15.97 19.35
CA ARG A 31 5.28 -16.34 17.95
C ARG A 31 4.05 -16.96 17.29
N ALA A 32 3.29 -17.79 18.02
CA ALA A 32 2.14 -18.48 17.46
C ALA A 32 1.03 -17.49 17.11
N GLN A 33 0.79 -16.51 17.99
CA GLN A 33 -0.15 -15.42 17.72
C GLN A 33 0.30 -14.57 16.52
N ALA A 34 1.57 -14.21 16.44
CA ALA A 34 2.11 -13.42 15.32
C ALA A 34 2.00 -14.16 13.97
N PHE A 35 2.33 -15.46 13.96
CA PHE A 35 2.22 -16.31 12.77
C PHE A 35 0.77 -16.45 12.29
N SER A 36 -0.18 -16.65 13.21
CA SER A 36 -1.60 -16.81 12.87
C SER A 36 -2.17 -15.60 12.14
N VAL A 37 -1.74 -14.39 12.49
CA VAL A 37 -2.21 -13.15 11.86
C VAL A 37 -1.75 -13.07 10.40
N VAL A 38 -0.48 -13.43 10.18
CA VAL A 38 0.14 -13.41 8.87
C VAL A 38 -0.42 -14.50 7.96
N HIS A 39 -0.55 -15.72 8.46
CA HIS A 39 -1.08 -16.85 7.70
C HIS A 39 -2.54 -16.63 7.26
N ALA A 40 -3.34 -15.90 8.04
CA ALA A 40 -4.75 -15.65 7.73
C ALA A 40 -4.98 -14.53 6.71
N HIS A 41 -3.96 -13.73 6.38
CA HIS A 41 -4.11 -12.61 5.46
C HIS A 41 -3.98 -13.02 4.00
N ASP A 42 -4.86 -12.50 3.15
CA ASP A 42 -4.83 -12.74 1.70
C ASP A 42 -3.90 -11.74 1.01
N TYR A 43 -2.66 -12.16 0.77
CA TYR A 43 -1.65 -11.34 0.11
C TYR A 43 -1.84 -11.35 -1.41
N GLN A 44 -2.32 -10.23 -1.95
CA GLN A 44 -2.51 -10.05 -3.39
C GLN A 44 -1.28 -9.43 -4.09
N GLN A 45 -0.33 -8.87 -3.32
CA GLN A 45 0.85 -8.19 -3.84
C GLN A 45 2.10 -9.10 -3.85
N PRO A 46 2.74 -9.33 -5.02
CA PRO A 46 3.91 -10.20 -5.11
C PRO A 46 5.06 -9.82 -4.18
N MET A 47 5.30 -8.53 -3.97
CA MET A 47 6.35 -8.07 -3.07
C MET A 47 5.99 -8.32 -1.60
N ALA A 48 4.72 -8.12 -1.21
CA ALA A 48 4.24 -8.47 0.13
C ALA A 48 4.36 -9.98 0.38
N MET A 49 3.99 -10.81 -0.62
CA MET A 49 4.20 -12.26 -0.59
C MET A 49 5.69 -12.59 -0.43
N ALA A 50 6.59 -11.94 -1.20
CA ALA A 50 8.02 -12.18 -1.13
C ALA A 50 8.62 -11.84 0.25
N GLN A 51 8.13 -10.79 0.92
CA GLN A 51 8.62 -10.40 2.24
C GLN A 51 8.14 -11.32 3.37
N VAL A 52 6.99 -11.97 3.18
CA VAL A 52 6.36 -12.81 4.22
C VAL A 52 6.63 -14.29 4.05
N LEU A 53 6.80 -14.75 2.80
CA LEU A 53 6.99 -16.16 2.46
C LEU A 53 8.17 -16.80 3.23
N PRO A 54 9.36 -16.18 3.38
CA PRO A 54 10.44 -16.78 4.15
C PRO A 54 10.01 -17.13 5.58
N ALA A 55 9.38 -16.19 6.29
CA ALA A 55 8.89 -16.41 7.64
C ALA A 55 7.82 -17.53 7.70
N LEU A 56 6.91 -17.58 6.72
CA LEU A 56 5.88 -18.62 6.64
C LEU A 56 6.44 -20.03 6.46
N VAL A 57 7.58 -20.16 5.78
CA VAL A 57 8.28 -21.45 5.60
C VAL A 57 9.38 -21.70 6.64
N GLY A 58 9.45 -20.88 7.69
CA GLY A 58 10.45 -20.99 8.76
C GLY A 58 11.88 -20.74 8.28
N ARG A 59 12.05 -19.85 7.30
CA ARG A 59 13.33 -19.43 6.72
C ARG A 59 13.56 -17.94 6.93
N SER A 60 14.82 -17.55 6.89
CA SER A 60 15.23 -16.15 6.87
C SER A 60 16.02 -15.84 5.59
N TYR A 61 16.24 -14.56 5.30
CA TYR A 61 17.15 -14.17 4.23
C TYR A 61 18.59 -14.73 4.40
N LEU A 62 18.97 -15.20 5.60
CA LEU A 62 20.26 -15.86 5.84
C LEU A 62 20.33 -17.27 5.22
N ASP A 63 19.17 -17.86 4.88
CA ASP A 63 19.04 -19.20 4.32
C ASP A 63 18.99 -19.20 2.77
N ALA A 64 19.25 -18.05 2.14
CA ALA A 64 19.03 -17.85 0.71
C ALA A 64 20.05 -18.59 -0.19
N GLY A 65 19.75 -19.86 -0.49
CA GLY A 65 20.26 -20.62 -1.63
C GLY A 65 19.16 -20.88 -2.66
N ALA A 66 19.49 -20.76 -3.95
CA ALA A 66 18.57 -20.61 -5.09
C ALA A 66 17.40 -21.64 -5.22
N VAL A 67 16.19 -21.15 -5.53
CA VAL A 67 15.02 -21.94 -5.99
C VAL A 67 14.17 -21.13 -7.01
N CYS A 68 13.56 -21.81 -7.99
CA CYS A 68 12.86 -21.24 -9.17
C CYS A 68 11.31 -21.36 -9.15
N GLN A 69 10.68 -20.29 -9.64
CA GLN A 69 9.40 -20.05 -10.37
C GLN A 69 8.02 -20.64 -9.93
N VAL A 70 6.97 -19.82 -10.13
CA VAL A 70 5.56 -19.99 -9.68
C VAL A 70 4.58 -19.75 -10.85
N PRO A 71 3.40 -20.42 -10.93
CA PRO A 71 2.38 -20.18 -11.97
C PRO A 71 1.24 -19.23 -11.53
N SER A 72 0.51 -18.68 -12.49
CA SER A 72 -0.59 -17.69 -12.32
C SER A 72 -2.01 -18.28 -12.51
N LEU A 73 -3.03 -17.70 -11.86
CA LEU A 73 -4.46 -18.08 -11.89
C LEU A 73 -5.37 -16.95 -12.48
N PRO A 74 -6.58 -17.28 -13.00
CA PRO A 74 -7.45 -16.35 -13.75
C PRO A 74 -8.47 -15.54 -12.90
N LEU A 75 -8.99 -14.45 -13.51
CA LEU A 75 -9.78 -13.36 -12.89
C LEU A 75 -11.31 -13.58 -12.93
N SER A 76 -12.03 -13.06 -11.92
CA SER A 76 -13.47 -13.19 -11.61
C SER A 76 -14.43 -12.26 -12.41
N PRO A 77 -15.77 -12.54 -12.43
CA PRO A 77 -16.78 -11.87 -13.28
C PRO A 77 -17.21 -10.44 -12.84
N PRO A 78 -17.91 -9.68 -13.72
CA PRO A 78 -18.24 -8.27 -13.49
C PRO A 78 -19.29 -8.05 -12.40
N THR A 79 -19.07 -7.02 -11.58
CA THR A 79 -19.98 -6.53 -10.54
C THR A 79 -20.32 -5.05 -10.79
N ALA A 80 -21.44 -4.57 -10.26
CA ALA A 80 -21.90 -3.18 -10.41
C ALA A 80 -20.83 -2.14 -10.04
N PRO A 81 -20.73 -1.00 -10.76
CA PRO A 81 -19.72 0.03 -10.52
C PRO A 81 -19.89 0.68 -9.15
N ILE A 82 -18.82 1.29 -8.65
CA ILE A 82 -18.75 2.01 -7.38
C ILE A 82 -18.45 3.49 -7.63
N THR A 83 -18.82 4.35 -6.70
CA THR A 83 -18.50 5.78 -6.69
C THR A 83 -17.53 6.07 -5.55
N VAL A 84 -16.38 6.66 -5.86
CA VAL A 84 -15.34 7.00 -4.87
C VAL A 84 -15.22 8.52 -4.80
N GLN A 85 -15.17 9.10 -3.60
CA GLN A 85 -14.79 10.50 -3.43
C GLN A 85 -13.28 10.61 -3.38
N PHE A 86 -12.69 11.34 -4.33
CA PHE A 86 -11.25 11.54 -4.39
C PHE A 86 -10.91 13.00 -4.20
N SER A 87 -10.00 13.29 -3.27
CA SER A 87 -9.56 14.64 -2.97
C SER A 87 -8.05 14.76 -2.91
N ILE A 88 -7.54 15.93 -3.28
CA ILE A 88 -6.12 16.27 -3.24
C ILE A 88 -5.96 17.52 -2.38
N THR A 89 -4.99 17.50 -1.48
CA THR A 89 -4.77 18.60 -0.53
C THR A 89 -3.29 18.88 -0.38
N ASN A 90 -2.92 20.15 -0.35
CA ASN A 90 -1.60 20.60 0.04
C ASN A 90 -1.75 21.65 1.15
N THR A 91 -1.14 21.38 2.30
CA THR A 91 -1.13 22.27 3.46
C THR A 91 0.25 22.86 3.76
N LEU A 92 1.31 22.37 3.09
CA LEU A 92 2.70 22.76 3.40
C LEU A 92 3.04 24.16 2.89
N LYS A 93 2.75 24.45 1.62
CA LYS A 93 2.98 25.77 0.97
C LYS A 93 2.00 25.96 -0.17
N ASN A 94 1.47 27.18 -0.36
CA ASN A 94 0.46 27.47 -1.39
C ASN A 94 -0.74 26.53 -1.28
N TYR A 95 -1.53 26.75 -0.22
CA TYR A 95 -2.66 25.89 0.12
C TYR A 95 -3.59 25.68 -1.07
N PHE A 96 -3.95 24.42 -1.32
CA PHE A 96 -5.04 24.06 -2.22
C PHE A 96 -5.75 22.81 -1.72
N HIS A 97 -7.04 22.72 -2.06
CA HIS A 97 -7.87 21.56 -1.81
C HIS A 97 -8.86 21.42 -2.97
N TYR A 98 -8.87 20.25 -3.60
CA TYR A 98 -9.82 19.91 -4.67
C TYR A 98 -10.43 18.55 -4.41
N SER A 99 -11.71 18.38 -4.73
CA SER A 99 -12.43 17.13 -4.55
C SER A 99 -13.30 16.83 -5.77
N THR A 100 -13.49 15.55 -6.08
CA THR A 100 -14.35 15.05 -7.15
C THR A 100 -14.94 13.69 -6.79
N SER A 101 -16.05 13.32 -7.40
CA SER A 101 -16.61 11.97 -7.30
C SER A 101 -16.33 11.23 -8.59
N VAL A 102 -15.78 10.03 -8.49
CA VAL A 102 -15.34 9.23 -9.63
C VAL A 102 -16.12 7.93 -9.64
N CYS A 103 -16.74 7.59 -10.77
CA CYS A 103 -17.39 6.30 -10.95
C CYS A 103 -16.43 5.33 -11.65
N VAL A 104 -16.17 4.17 -11.03
CA VAL A 104 -15.27 3.13 -11.58
C VAL A 104 -15.91 1.75 -11.46
N PRO A 105 -15.54 0.77 -12.30
CA PRO A 105 -15.96 -0.62 -12.10
C PRO A 105 -15.58 -1.12 -10.70
N ARG A 106 -16.36 -2.04 -10.13
CA ARG A 106 -16.00 -2.65 -8.84
C ARG A 106 -14.64 -3.35 -8.93
N ASN A 107 -13.91 -3.36 -7.81
CA ASN A 107 -12.55 -3.91 -7.70
C ASN A 107 -11.49 -3.16 -8.52
N SER A 108 -11.83 -1.98 -9.06
CA SER A 108 -10.84 -1.05 -9.61
C SER A 108 -9.88 -0.60 -8.52
N THR A 109 -8.63 -0.39 -8.91
CA THR A 109 -7.60 0.11 -8.00
C THR A 109 -7.73 1.62 -7.83
N LEU A 110 -7.13 2.18 -6.79
CA LEU A 110 -7.04 3.63 -6.59
C LEU A 110 -6.32 4.33 -7.76
N LEU A 111 -5.38 3.65 -8.43
CA LEU A 111 -4.77 4.16 -9.66
C LEU A 111 -5.83 4.43 -10.73
N GLN A 112 -6.77 3.50 -10.96
CA GLN A 112 -7.84 3.69 -11.93
C GLN A 112 -8.74 4.88 -11.56
N VAL A 113 -9.03 5.07 -10.26
CA VAL A 113 -9.78 6.22 -9.76
C VAL A 113 -9.03 7.54 -10.08
N MET A 114 -7.71 7.56 -9.88
CA MET A 114 -6.88 8.71 -10.22
C MET A 114 -6.83 8.98 -11.72
N GLU A 115 -6.75 7.93 -12.56
CA GLU A 115 -6.76 8.03 -14.02
C GLU A 115 -8.05 8.67 -14.53
N VAL A 116 -9.21 8.20 -14.04
CA VAL A 116 -10.51 8.77 -14.44
C VAL A 116 -10.64 10.21 -13.94
N ALA A 117 -10.22 10.52 -12.71
CA ALA A 117 -10.21 11.90 -12.22
C ALA A 117 -9.32 12.83 -13.06
N ALA A 118 -8.17 12.33 -13.52
CA ALA A 118 -7.24 13.06 -14.37
C ALA A 118 -7.77 13.22 -15.81
N GLU A 119 -8.53 12.27 -16.33
CA GLU A 119 -9.19 12.39 -17.63
C GLU A 119 -10.28 13.47 -17.60
N GLU A 120 -11.08 13.53 -16.52
CA GLU A 120 -12.14 14.54 -16.37
C GLU A 120 -11.60 15.96 -16.15
N LYS A 121 -10.58 16.11 -15.31
CA LYS A 121 -10.00 17.42 -14.95
C LYS A 121 -8.46 17.34 -14.92
N PRO A 122 -7.81 17.29 -16.09
CA PRO A 122 -6.36 17.07 -16.20
C PRO A 122 -5.53 18.16 -15.51
N ASP A 123 -5.99 19.41 -15.55
CA ASP A 123 -5.30 20.53 -14.91
C ASP A 123 -5.28 20.42 -13.38
N ILE A 124 -6.25 19.72 -12.78
CA ILE A 124 -6.41 19.58 -11.34
C ILE A 124 -5.86 18.24 -10.85
N PHE A 125 -6.32 17.13 -11.43
CA PHE A 125 -5.99 15.78 -10.94
C PHE A 125 -4.89 15.10 -11.75
N GLY A 126 -4.29 15.78 -12.74
CA GLY A 126 -3.14 15.27 -13.48
C GLY A 126 -2.00 14.85 -12.55
N PHE A 127 -1.48 13.65 -12.76
CA PHE A 127 -0.47 13.04 -11.89
C PHE A 127 0.63 12.34 -12.69
N LYS A 128 1.75 12.02 -12.02
CA LYS A 128 2.86 11.26 -12.59
C LYS A 128 3.28 10.13 -11.67
N THR A 129 3.61 8.98 -12.25
CA THR A 129 4.07 7.79 -11.52
C THR A 129 5.46 7.34 -11.96
N LYS A 130 6.16 6.67 -11.05
CA LYS A 130 7.38 5.90 -11.32
C LYS A 130 7.12 4.43 -10.99
N ALA A 131 7.56 3.51 -11.85
CA ALA A 131 7.49 2.09 -11.56
C ALA A 131 8.48 1.70 -10.46
N THR A 132 8.04 0.86 -9.51
CA THR A 132 8.87 0.30 -8.43
C THR A 132 8.53 -1.18 -8.25
N SER A 133 9.34 -1.91 -7.46
CA SER A 133 9.04 -3.31 -7.11
C SER A 133 7.73 -3.49 -6.32
N TRP A 134 7.22 -2.41 -5.72
CA TRP A 134 5.93 -2.37 -5.01
C TRP A 134 4.76 -1.88 -5.89
N GLY A 135 5.01 -1.69 -7.18
CA GLY A 135 4.05 -1.13 -8.13
C GLY A 135 4.26 0.37 -8.38
N PRO A 136 3.24 1.07 -8.92
CA PRO A 136 3.34 2.47 -9.30
C PRO A 136 3.40 3.38 -8.08
N PHE A 137 4.48 4.15 -7.98
CA PHE A 137 4.68 5.17 -6.95
C PHE A 137 4.31 6.54 -7.50
N VAL A 138 3.39 7.25 -6.84
CA VAL A 138 2.93 8.58 -7.26
C VAL A 138 3.98 9.63 -6.88
N THR A 139 4.59 10.23 -7.91
CA THR A 139 5.65 11.23 -7.75
C THR A 139 5.14 12.66 -7.75
N SER A 140 3.99 12.92 -8.38
CA SER A 140 3.42 14.25 -8.51
C SER A 140 1.91 14.20 -8.75
N ILE A 141 1.18 15.18 -8.21
CA ILE A 141 -0.24 15.44 -8.46
C ILE A 141 -0.40 16.96 -8.60
N HIS A 142 -1.26 17.43 -9.52
CA HIS A 142 -1.49 18.86 -9.77
C HIS A 142 -0.18 19.64 -10.06
N GLY A 143 0.74 19.00 -10.79
CA GLY A 143 2.06 19.58 -11.10
C GLY A 143 3.02 19.71 -9.90
N LEU A 144 2.59 19.39 -8.67
CA LEU A 144 3.42 19.44 -7.47
C LEU A 144 4.08 18.08 -7.23
N ALA A 145 5.41 18.04 -7.28
CA ALA A 145 6.19 16.81 -7.12
C ALA A 145 6.76 16.67 -5.70
N GLY A 146 6.87 15.42 -5.23
CA GLY A 146 7.66 15.09 -4.06
C GLY A 146 9.14 15.35 -4.29
N ASN A 147 9.89 15.61 -3.22
CA ASN A 147 11.30 15.94 -3.27
C ASN A 147 12.06 15.25 -2.13
N GLU A 148 13.05 14.44 -2.46
CA GLU A 148 13.82 13.66 -1.50
C GLU A 148 14.64 14.54 -0.55
N THR A 149 15.24 15.63 -1.05
CA THR A 149 16.01 16.58 -0.24
C THR A 149 15.14 17.35 0.75
N GLN A 150 13.93 17.72 0.34
CA GLN A 150 12.94 18.39 1.19
C GLN A 150 12.09 17.40 1.99
N ARG A 151 12.31 16.09 1.80
CA ARG A 151 11.56 14.99 2.41
C ARG A 151 10.05 15.14 2.23
N THR A 152 9.60 15.56 1.04
CA THR A 152 8.19 15.74 0.70
C THR A 152 7.68 14.65 -0.22
N TYR A 153 6.42 14.25 -0.04
CA TYR A 153 5.79 13.18 -0.82
C TYR A 153 4.26 13.29 -0.79
N TRP A 154 3.58 12.50 -1.62
CA TRP A 154 2.14 12.36 -1.61
C TRP A 154 1.74 11.16 -0.74
N GLN A 155 1.07 11.43 0.38
CA GLN A 155 0.55 10.41 1.28
C GLN A 155 -0.94 10.19 1.03
N PHE A 156 -1.38 8.93 1.00
CA PHE A 156 -2.77 8.58 0.74
C PHE A 156 -3.48 8.13 2.00
N PHE A 157 -4.75 8.48 2.13
CA PHE A 157 -5.60 8.15 3.26
C PHE A 157 -6.96 7.65 2.80
N SER A 158 -7.52 6.70 3.55
CA SER A 158 -8.94 6.38 3.57
C SER A 158 -9.56 7.12 4.76
N CYS A 159 -10.38 8.14 4.48
CA CYS A 159 -10.83 9.12 5.46
C CYS A 159 -9.63 9.69 6.25
N TRP A 160 -9.43 9.24 7.50
CA TRP A 160 -8.38 9.72 8.41
C TRP A 160 -7.20 8.75 8.57
N SER A 161 -7.30 7.55 7.99
CA SER A 161 -6.30 6.49 8.18
C SER A 161 -5.36 6.40 6.98
N PRO A 162 -4.03 6.42 7.18
CA PRO A 162 -3.10 6.29 6.07
C PRO A 162 -3.25 4.90 5.42
N LEU A 163 -3.27 4.89 4.09
CA LEU A 163 -3.33 3.64 3.34
C LEU A 163 -2.08 2.81 3.61
N GLN A 164 -2.28 1.50 3.74
CA GLN A 164 -1.21 0.53 3.94
C GLN A 164 -0.74 -0.09 2.61
N GLU A 165 -1.44 0.22 1.52
CA GLU A 165 -1.21 -0.30 0.18
C GLU A 165 -0.93 0.83 -0.81
N GLY A 166 -0.20 0.52 -1.89
CA GLY A 166 0.03 1.46 -2.97
C GLY A 166 -1.21 1.67 -3.85
N VAL A 167 -1.22 2.75 -4.63
CA VAL A 167 -2.36 3.10 -5.50
C VAL A 167 -2.68 2.02 -6.55
N GLY A 168 -1.68 1.25 -6.97
CA GLY A 168 -1.85 0.13 -7.91
C GLY A 168 -2.46 -1.13 -7.30
N THR A 169 -2.67 -1.16 -5.99
CA THR A 169 -3.16 -2.33 -5.25
C THR A 169 -4.45 -2.02 -4.53
N TYR A 170 -4.47 -0.89 -3.82
CA TYR A 170 -5.58 -0.50 -2.96
C TYR A 170 -6.86 -0.45 -3.77
N LYS A 171 -7.92 -1.12 -3.31
CA LYS A 171 -9.24 -1.16 -3.94
C LYS A 171 -10.23 -0.41 -3.05
N PRO A 172 -10.61 0.81 -3.43
CA PRO A 172 -11.58 1.56 -2.65
C PRO A 172 -12.96 0.89 -2.61
N GLU A 173 -13.70 1.14 -1.54
CA GLU A 173 -15.09 0.75 -1.39
C GLU A 173 -16.06 1.79 -1.99
N ASP A 174 -17.33 1.40 -2.15
CA ASP A 174 -18.37 2.32 -2.62
C ASP A 174 -18.60 3.44 -1.59
N TRP A 175 -18.64 4.67 -2.07
CA TRP A 175 -18.70 5.92 -1.31
C TRP A 175 -17.51 6.20 -0.40
N GLU A 176 -16.41 5.46 -0.54
CA GLU A 176 -15.21 5.73 0.23
C GLU A 176 -14.61 7.11 -0.13
N HIS A 177 -14.17 7.85 0.89
CA HIS A 177 -13.42 9.09 0.70
C HIS A 177 -11.92 8.85 0.80
N VAL A 178 -11.26 8.87 -0.35
CA VAL A 178 -9.81 8.76 -0.46
C VAL A 178 -9.19 10.15 -0.60
N GLN A 179 -8.14 10.41 0.17
CA GLN A 179 -7.44 11.68 0.19
C GLN A 179 -5.96 11.50 -0.16
N ALA A 180 -5.45 12.27 -1.11
CA ALA A 180 -4.02 12.43 -1.34
C ALA A 180 -3.58 13.76 -0.71
N VAL A 181 -2.70 13.69 0.30
CA VAL A 181 -2.22 14.85 1.05
C VAL A 181 -0.73 15.01 0.84
N PHE A 182 -0.30 16.17 0.35
CA PHE A 182 1.11 16.51 0.21
C PHE A 182 1.73 16.71 1.61
N SER A 183 2.69 15.86 1.95
CA SER A 183 3.17 15.64 3.31
C SER A 183 4.70 15.56 3.37
N THR A 184 5.25 15.55 4.58
CA THR A 184 6.68 15.33 4.84
C THR A 184 6.92 14.04 5.62
N TYR A 185 8.11 13.44 5.48
CA TYR A 185 8.54 12.26 6.26
C TYR A 185 9.88 12.51 6.96
#